data_AF-A0A945MD00-F1
#
_entry.id   AF-A0A945MD00-F1
#
_cell.length_a   1.000
_cell.length_b   1.000
_cell.length_c   1.000
_cell.angle_alpha   90.00
_cell.angle_beta   90.00
_cell.angle_gamma   90.00
#
_symmetry.space_group_name_H-M   'P 1'
#
loop_
_entity.id
_entity.type
_entity.pdbx_description
1 polymer ?
#
loop_
_entity_poly.entity_id
_entity_poly.type
_entity_poly.pdbx_seq_one_letter_code
_entity_poly.pdbx_strand_id
1 'polypeptide(L)'
;DRLAKEMIFLCRTFPAEEAVKIGLINKVVPKADLRRETEEWCQQMKGYSGQTLRATKKSLNFESDELYASWQQGMELLAEIWGSDESLEGMNAFLEKRKPDFHKFRLDRKTKVDQYLNDLDNNLNQDQSKF
;
A
#
# COMPACT_ATOMS: atom_id res chain seq x y z
N ASP A 1 -11.86 -6.21 -4.35
CA ASP A 1 -11.41 -6.44 -2.96
C ASP A 1 -10.47 -7.65 -2.80
N ARG A 2 -10.90 -8.89 -3.08
CA ARG A 2 -10.07 -10.11 -2.85
C ARG A 2 -8.66 -10.05 -3.47
N LEU A 3 -8.57 -9.70 -4.75
CA LEU A 3 -7.28 -9.58 -5.46
C LEU A 3 -6.40 -8.44 -4.94
N ALA A 4 -7.02 -7.33 -4.51
CA ALA A 4 -6.27 -6.21 -3.93
C ALA A 4 -5.61 -6.60 -2.61
N LYS A 5 -6.33 -7.34 -1.75
CA LYS A 5 -5.78 -7.90 -0.51
C LYS A 5 -4.64 -8.89 -0.78
N GLU A 6 -4.81 -9.76 -1.77
CA GLU A 6 -3.75 -10.69 -2.19
C GLU A 6 -2.49 -9.94 -2.64
N MET A 7 -2.64 -8.92 -3.49
CA MET A 7 -1.54 -8.09 -3.97
C MET A 7 -0.80 -7.39 -2.82
N ILE A 8 -1.54 -6.75 -1.91
CA ILE A 8 -0.98 -5.92 -0.85
C ILE A 8 -0.38 -6.79 0.27
N PHE A 9 -1.07 -7.85 0.72
CA PHE A 9 -0.59 -8.66 1.84
C PHE A 9 0.53 -9.63 1.48
N LEU A 10 0.56 -10.12 0.24
CA LEU A 10 1.59 -11.05 -0.22
C LEU A 10 2.71 -10.38 -1.01
N CYS A 11 2.62 -9.06 -1.24
CA CYS A 11 3.50 -8.32 -2.14
C CYS A 11 3.66 -9.04 -3.50
N ARG A 12 2.57 -9.62 -4.01
CA ARG A 12 2.60 -10.48 -5.19
C ARG A 12 2.91 -9.65 -6.43
N THR A 13 3.89 -10.10 -7.21
CA THR A 13 4.20 -9.53 -8.53
C THR A 13 3.34 -10.20 -9.60
N PHE A 14 2.79 -9.39 -10.51
CA PHE A 14 1.99 -9.88 -11.63
C PHE A 14 2.80 -9.89 -12.93
N PRO A 15 2.78 -10.99 -13.70
CA PRO A 15 3.17 -10.96 -15.10
C PRO A 15 2.32 -9.96 -15.87
N ALA A 16 2.90 -9.35 -16.91
CA ALA A 16 2.24 -8.29 -17.67
C ALA A 16 0.87 -8.73 -18.25
N GLU A 17 0.77 -9.95 -18.77
CA GLU A 17 -0.50 -10.48 -19.30
C GLU A 17 -1.58 -10.63 -18.23
N GLU A 18 -1.21 -11.05 -17.02
CA GLU A 18 -2.14 -11.14 -15.90
C GLU A 18 -2.60 -9.74 -15.48
N ALA A 19 -1.68 -8.77 -15.42
CA ALA A 19 -1.99 -7.38 -15.11
C ALA A 19 -3.02 -6.78 -16.09
N VAL A 20 -3.00 -7.17 -17.38
CA VAL A 20 -4.05 -6.80 -18.35
C VAL A 20 -5.39 -7.44 -17.99
N LYS A 21 -5.40 -8.76 -17.72
CA LYS A 21 -6.62 -9.51 -17.42
C LYS A 21 -7.35 -8.99 -16.18
N ILE A 22 -6.60 -8.54 -15.18
CA ILE A 22 -7.16 -8.00 -13.93
C ILE A 22 -7.47 -6.50 -14.00
N GLY A 23 -7.17 -5.84 -15.12
CA GLY A 23 -7.45 -4.41 -15.34
C GLY A 23 -6.46 -3.46 -14.66
N LEU A 24 -5.26 -3.92 -14.27
CA LEU A 24 -4.23 -3.06 -13.71
C LEU A 24 -3.52 -2.22 -14.78
N ILE A 25 -3.45 -2.73 -16.01
CA ILE A 25 -2.90 -2.04 -17.18
C ILE A 25 -3.76 -2.31 -18.41
N ASN A 26 -3.74 -1.38 -19.38
CA ASN A 26 -4.65 -1.43 -20.53
C ASN A 26 -4.18 -2.37 -21.65
N LYS A 27 -2.88 -2.42 -21.92
CA LYS A 27 -2.30 -3.23 -23.02
C LYS A 27 -0.85 -3.59 -22.72
N VAL A 28 -0.42 -4.75 -23.19
CA VAL A 28 0.98 -5.21 -23.17
C VAL A 28 1.47 -5.39 -24.60
N VAL A 29 2.67 -4.89 -24.87
CA VAL A 29 3.36 -5.03 -26.15
C VAL A 29 4.83 -5.36 -25.93
N PRO A 30 5.53 -6.00 -26.89
CA PRO A 30 6.97 -6.14 -26.85
C PRO A 30 7.65 -4.78 -26.66
N LYS A 31 8.77 -4.74 -25.93
CA LYS A 31 9.50 -3.50 -25.65
C LYS A 31 9.86 -2.71 -26.93
N ALA A 32 10.19 -3.41 -28.02
CA ALA A 32 10.52 -2.81 -29.31
C ALA A 32 9.32 -2.07 -29.95
N ASP A 33 8.10 -2.47 -29.63
CA ASP A 33 6.86 -1.91 -30.18
C ASP A 33 6.23 -0.81 -29.32
N LEU A 34 6.71 -0.59 -28.10
CA LEU A 34 6.09 0.34 -27.13
C LEU A 34 5.87 1.74 -27.72
N ARG A 35 6.89 2.26 -28.43
CA ARG A 35 6.81 3.59 -29.03
C ARG A 35 5.77 3.64 -30.15
N ARG A 36 5.77 2.64 -31.03
CA ARG A 36 4.83 2.53 -32.14
C ARG A 36 3.39 2.48 -31.64
N GLU A 37 3.09 1.60 -30.70
CA GLU A 37 1.75 1.46 -30.11
C GLU A 37 1.28 2.75 -29.41
N THR A 38 2.19 3.41 -28.68
CA THR A 38 1.88 4.69 -28.01
C THR A 38 1.53 5.78 -29.03
N GLU A 39 2.32 5.88 -30.10
CA GLU A 39 2.06 6.84 -31.18
C GLU A 39 0.75 6.56 -31.90
N GLU A 40 0.41 5.29 -32.13
CA GLU A 40 -0.89 4.89 -32.71
C GLU A 40 -2.06 5.42 -31.87
N TRP A 41 -2.03 5.28 -30.54
CA TRP A 41 -3.08 5.82 -29.66
C TRP A 41 -3.11 7.35 -29.67
N CYS A 42 -1.94 8.00 -29.64
CA CYS A 42 -1.85 9.45 -29.74
C CYS A 42 -2.46 9.97 -31.05
N GLN A 43 -2.18 9.31 -32.18
CA GLN A 43 -2.72 9.72 -33.48
C GLN A 43 -4.24 9.52 -33.56
N GLN A 44 -4.77 8.44 -32.98
CA GLN A 44 -6.22 8.27 -32.86
C GLN A 44 -6.84 9.42 -32.05
N MET A 45 -6.28 9.74 -30.88
CA MET A 45 -6.81 10.82 -30.03
C MET A 45 -6.71 12.22 -30.66
N LYS A 46 -5.73 12.47 -31.53
CA LYS A 46 -5.62 13.74 -32.27
C LYS A 46 -6.79 14.01 -33.21
N GLY A 47 -7.51 12.97 -33.63
CA GLY A 47 -8.73 13.11 -34.44
C GLY A 47 -9.96 13.54 -33.64
N TYR A 48 -9.89 13.61 -32.30
CA TYR A 48 -11.05 13.87 -31.44
C TYR A 48 -11.14 15.33 -30.99
N SER A 49 -12.34 15.76 -30.57
CA SER A 49 -12.54 17.07 -29.96
C SER A 49 -11.73 17.20 -28.66
N GLY A 50 -10.75 18.12 -28.65
CA GLY A 50 -9.97 18.40 -27.45
C GLY A 50 -10.81 18.91 -26.28
N GLN A 51 -11.94 19.58 -26.54
CA GLN A 51 -12.86 20.00 -25.47
C GLN A 51 -13.54 18.79 -24.83
N THR A 52 -14.02 17.86 -25.65
CA THR A 52 -14.65 16.62 -25.18
C THR A 52 -13.65 15.77 -24.40
N LEU A 53 -12.44 15.56 -24.91
CA LEU A 53 -11.39 14.83 -24.20
C LEU A 53 -11.10 15.41 -22.81
N ARG A 54 -11.02 16.74 -22.70
CA ARG A 54 -10.82 17.41 -21.40
C ARG A 54 -12.01 17.20 -20.45
N ALA A 55 -13.24 17.33 -20.95
CA ALA A 55 -14.44 17.13 -20.14
C ALA A 55 -14.56 15.67 -19.67
N THR A 56 -14.37 14.72 -20.57
CA THR A 56 -14.40 13.28 -20.27
C THR A 56 -13.33 12.91 -19.26
N LYS A 57 -12.09 13.40 -19.40
CA LYS A 57 -11.04 13.14 -18.42
C LYS A 57 -11.40 13.64 -17.02
N LYS A 58 -11.96 14.84 -16.92
CA LYS A 58 -12.44 15.39 -15.63
C LYS A 58 -13.55 14.52 -15.03
N SER A 59 -14.53 14.12 -15.85
CA SER A 59 -15.64 13.29 -15.40
C SER A 59 -15.18 11.91 -14.92
N LEU A 60 -14.23 11.28 -15.62
CA LEU A 60 -13.71 9.96 -15.24
C LEU A 60 -12.83 10.03 -13.99
N ASN A 61 -12.05 11.10 -13.83
CA ASN A 61 -11.20 11.28 -12.66
C ASN A 61 -12.01 11.60 -11.38
N PHE A 62 -13.25 12.08 -11.52
CA PHE A 62 -14.09 12.43 -10.37
C PHE A 62 -14.33 11.23 -9.43
N GLU A 63 -14.47 10.01 -9.96
CA GLU A 63 -14.57 8.79 -9.13
C GLU A 63 -13.32 8.60 -8.26
N SER A 64 -12.13 8.93 -8.77
CA SER A 64 -10.90 8.90 -7.96
C SER A 64 -10.88 9.99 -6.89
N ASP A 65 -11.45 11.17 -7.19
CA ASP A 65 -11.58 12.26 -6.22
C ASP A 65 -12.55 11.87 -5.08
N GLU A 66 -13.60 11.11 -5.35
CA GLU A 66 -14.52 10.60 -4.32
C GLU A 66 -13.83 9.63 -3.34
N LEU A 67 -12.79 8.92 -3.79
CA LEU A 67 -11.99 8.02 -2.95
C LEU A 67 -10.99 8.74 -2.05
N TYR A 68 -10.85 10.07 -2.16
CA TYR A 68 -9.84 10.85 -1.44
C TYR A 68 -9.92 10.68 0.08
N ALA A 69 -11.11 10.59 0.66
CA ALA A 69 -11.27 10.40 2.10
C ALA A 69 -10.70 9.05 2.57
N SER A 70 -10.90 7.98 1.79
CA SER A 70 -10.33 6.66 2.09
C SER A 70 -8.81 6.66 1.93
N TRP A 71 -8.30 7.35 0.91
CA TRP A 71 -6.86 7.52 0.73
C TRP A 71 -6.23 8.27 1.90
N GLN A 72 -6.85 9.37 2.35
CA GLN A 72 -6.40 10.19 3.47
C GLN A 72 -6.30 9.36 4.76
N GLN A 73 -7.32 8.55 5.07
CA GLN A 73 -7.28 7.63 6.21
C GLN A 73 -6.10 6.64 6.10
N GLY A 74 -5.85 6.09 4.90
CA GLY A 74 -4.71 5.21 4.66
C GLY A 74 -3.36 5.89 4.90
N MET A 75 -3.24 7.16 4.53
CA MET A 75 -2.02 7.96 4.77
C MET A 75 -1.80 8.26 6.26
N GLU A 76 -2.87 8.52 7.02
CA GLU A 76 -2.77 8.73 8.46
C GLU A 76 -2.29 7.46 9.19
N LEU A 77 -2.83 6.29 8.83
CA LEU A 77 -2.37 5.00 9.36
C LEU A 77 -0.91 4.71 8.98
N LEU A 78 -0.52 5.06 7.75
CA LEU A 78 0.88 4.93 7.33
C LEU A 78 1.79 5.85 8.14
N ALA A 79 1.38 7.10 8.38
CA ALA A 79 2.14 8.07 9.16
C ALA A 79 2.32 7.63 10.62
N GLU A 80 1.33 6.96 11.21
CA GLU A 80 1.41 6.40 12.56
C GLU A 80 2.52 5.34 12.69
N ILE A 81 2.68 4.48 11.68
CA ILE A 81 3.67 3.39 11.72
C ILE A 81 5.04 3.83 11.19
N TRP A 82 5.11 4.94 10.45
CA TRP A 82 6.32 5.39 9.77
C TRP A 82 7.39 5.85 10.77
N GLY A 83 8.61 5.35 10.61
CA GLY A 83 9.73 5.66 11.49
C GLY A 83 9.75 4.86 12.79
N SER A 84 8.77 3.98 13.02
CA SER A 84 8.85 2.97 14.09
C SER A 84 10.04 2.03 13.86
N ASP A 85 10.57 1.45 14.94
CA ASP A 85 11.66 0.47 14.86
C ASP A 85 11.32 -0.72 13.94
N GLU A 86 10.05 -1.14 13.90
CA GLU A 86 9.58 -2.23 13.03
C GLU A 86 9.57 -1.80 11.56
N SER A 87 9.17 -0.57 11.24
CA SER A 87 9.27 -0.04 9.88
C SER A 87 10.72 0.14 9.42
N LEU A 88 11.60 0.61 10.31
CA LEU A 88 13.03 0.79 10.05
C LEU A 88 13.73 -0.55 9.82
N GLU A 89 13.38 -1.59 10.58
CA GLU A 89 13.87 -2.95 10.36
C GLU A 89 13.55 -3.45 8.94
N GLY A 90 12.32 -3.25 8.48
CA GLY A 90 11.91 -3.64 7.13
C GLY A 90 12.72 -2.90 6.05
N MET A 91 12.87 -1.58 6.20
CA MET A 91 13.64 -0.75 5.28
C MET A 91 15.12 -1.12 5.27
N ASN A 92 15.75 -1.25 6.43
CA ASN A 92 17.17 -1.60 6.56
C ASN A 92 17.44 -2.99 6.00
N ALA A 93 16.60 -3.98 6.31
CA ALA A 93 16.74 -5.32 5.77
C ALA A 93 16.69 -5.35 4.24
N PHE A 94 15.80 -4.54 3.63
CA PHE A 94 15.74 -4.39 2.18
C PHE A 94 17.02 -3.79 1.60
N LEU A 95 17.52 -2.69 2.17
CA LEU A 95 18.76 -2.04 1.74
C LEU A 95 19.98 -2.97 1.88
N GLU A 96 20.03 -3.73 2.96
CA GLU A 96 21.08 -4.71 3.27
C GLU A 96 20.91 -6.04 2.53
N LYS A 97 19.83 -6.20 1.75
CA LYS A 97 19.47 -7.44 1.01
C LYS A 97 19.40 -8.69 1.90
N ARG A 98 18.96 -8.52 3.14
CA ARG A 98 18.71 -9.62 4.09
C ARG A 98 17.23 -9.80 4.34
N LYS A 99 16.86 -10.92 4.98
CA LYS A 99 15.50 -11.10 5.48
C LYS A 99 15.28 -10.20 6.70
N PRO A 100 14.15 -9.50 6.79
CA PRO A 100 13.81 -8.75 8.00
C PRO A 100 13.51 -9.70 9.15
N ASP A 101 13.96 -9.35 10.36
CA ASP A 101 13.59 -10.04 11.58
C ASP A 101 12.47 -9.28 12.30
N PHE A 102 11.23 -9.60 11.92
CA PHE A 102 10.04 -9.11 12.61
C PHE A 102 9.67 -9.94 13.85
N HIS A 103 10.36 -11.07 14.11
CA HIS A 103 10.05 -11.91 15.26
C HIS A 103 10.40 -11.18 16.57
N LYS A 104 11.49 -10.41 16.58
CA LYS A 104 11.91 -9.61 17.75
C LYS A 104 10.79 -8.68 18.28
N PHE A 105 10.02 -8.04 17.40
CA PHE A 105 8.92 -7.15 17.79
C PHE A 105 7.71 -7.91 18.34
N ARG A 106 7.41 -9.09 17.77
CA ARG A 106 6.36 -9.97 18.32
C ARG A 106 6.72 -10.45 19.74
N LEU A 107 7.98 -10.79 19.96
CA LEU A 107 8.47 -11.22 21.27
C LEU A 107 8.47 -10.09 22.30
N ASP A 108 8.90 -8.88 21.92
CA ASP A 108 8.83 -7.69 22.78
C ASP A 108 7.39 -7.38 23.19
N ARG A 109 6.45 -7.34 22.23
CA ARG A 109 5.03 -7.15 22.52
C ARG A 109 4.46 -8.21 23.46
N LYS A 110 4.80 -9.48 23.23
CA LYS A 110 4.39 -10.58 24.13
C LYS A 110 4.92 -10.37 25.54
N THR A 111 6.21 -10.03 25.68
CA THR A 111 6.86 -9.82 26.97
C THR A 111 6.18 -8.70 27.76
N LYS A 112 5.84 -7.58 27.09
CA LYS A 112 5.10 -6.47 27.70
C LYS A 112 3.71 -6.87 28.18
N VAL A 113 2.99 -7.68 27.40
CA VAL A 113 1.67 -8.19 27.78
C VAL A 113 1.78 -9.15 28.96
N ASP A 114 2.73 -10.09 28.92
CA ASP A 114 2.96 -11.06 30.00
C ASP A 114 3.32 -10.33 31.31
N GLN A 115 4.15 -9.29 31.23
CA GLN A 115 4.47 -8.43 32.37
C GLN A 115 3.22 -7.71 32.90
N TYR A 116 2.44 -7.07 32.02
CA TYR A 116 1.22 -6.37 32.43
C TYR A 116 0.22 -7.29 33.14
N LEU A 117 0.02 -8.50 32.62
CA LEU A 117 -0.87 -9.50 33.22
C LEU A 117 -0.33 -9.96 34.58
N ASN A 118 0.97 -10.21 34.70
CA ASN A 118 1.59 -10.53 35.98
C ASN A 118 1.45 -9.39 36.99
N ASP A 119 1.63 -8.14 36.58
CA ASP A 119 1.47 -6.97 37.45
C ASP A 119 0.00 -6.76 37.87
N LEU A 120 -0.95 -7.14 37.00
CA LEU A 120 -2.38 -7.14 37.31
C LEU A 120 -2.71 -8.19 38.38
N ASP A 121 -2.24 -9.43 38.19
CA ASP A 121 -2.50 -10.55 39.10
C ASP A 121 -1.90 -10.31 40.50
N ASN A 122 -0.79 -9.58 40.56
CA ASN A 122 -0.08 -9.26 41.81
C ASN A 122 -0.42 -7.88 42.39
N ASN A 123 -1.45 -7.19 41.87
CA ASN A 123 -1.84 -5.82 42.27
C ASN A 123 -0.71 -4.78 42.23
N LEU A 124 0.31 -4.99 41.39
CA LEU A 124 1.45 -4.07 41.22
C LEU A 124 1.09 -2.87 40.33
N ASN A 125 0.00 -2.96 39.58
CA ASN A 125 -0.52 -1.87 38.74
C ASN A 125 -1.40 -0.85 39.51
N GLN A 126 -1.73 -1.10 40.78
CA GLN A 126 -2.48 -0.14 41.59
C GLN A 126 -1.52 0.77 42.35
N ASP A 127 -1.62 2.07 42.10
CA ASP A 127 -0.94 3.11 42.87
C ASP A 127 -1.32 2.98 44.36
N GLN A 128 -0.42 2.43 45.16
CA GLN A 128 -0.64 2.24 46.60
C GLN A 128 -0.70 3.58 47.38
N SER A 129 -0.48 4.72 46.72
CA SER A 129 -0.54 6.05 47.35
C SER A 129 -1.94 6.69 47.39
N LYS A 130 -2.98 6.02 46.86
CA LYS A 130 -4.36 6.50 46.87
C LYS A 130 -5.28 5.71 47.80
N PHE A 131 -4.91 5.56 49.08
CA PHE A 131 -5.85 5.33 50.20
C PHE A 131 -5.28 5.90 51.49
#